data_AF-A0AAC8XHG4-F1
#
_entry.id   AF-A0AAC8XHG4-F1
#
_cell.length_a   1.000
_cell.length_b   1.000
_cell.length_c   1.000
_cell.angle_alpha   90.00
_cell.angle_beta   90.00
_cell.angle_gamma   90.00
#
_symmetry.space_group_name_H-M   'P 1'
#
loop_
_entity.id
_entity.type
_entity.pdbx_description
1 polymer ?
#
loop_
_entity_poly.entity_id
_entity_poly.type
_entity_poly.pdbx_seq_one_letter_code
_entity_poly.pdbx_strand_id
1 'polypeptide(L)'
;MKKNKEKISSTANLIKAAVAILFAISLGVAVNVLHTGEEDTTTTAFATQLDTFKRHVVSSHWQWRVRQPTTMIMLIHYDEKGNEVNRKPVRMNHEGWPTADLSDPGCEKIWKSLVASPLRVDGFKVHARYYAELDEGEDNYWCRYSLSRGAHFDYYPATGSVTNLNE
;
A
#
# COMPACT_ATOMS: atom_id res chain seq x y z
N MET A 1 25.38 20.15 -64.60
CA MET A 1 25.27 20.27 -63.13
C MET A 1 23.90 19.87 -62.53
N LYS A 2 22.96 19.22 -63.25
CA LYS A 2 21.63 18.84 -62.71
C LYS A 2 21.56 17.46 -62.01
N LYS A 3 22.40 16.49 -62.41
CA LYS A 3 22.36 15.10 -61.90
C LYS A 3 22.73 14.93 -60.40
N ASN A 4 23.47 15.85 -59.79
CA ASN A 4 23.89 15.73 -58.39
C ASN A 4 22.81 16.15 -57.37
N LYS A 5 21.86 17.04 -57.73
CA LYS A 5 20.83 17.50 -56.77
C LYS A 5 19.74 16.45 -56.49
N GLU A 6 19.35 15.66 -57.49
CA GLU A 6 18.37 14.57 -57.31
C GLU A 6 18.90 13.42 -56.45
N LYS A 7 20.17 13.04 -56.65
CA LYS A 7 20.80 11.97 -55.88
C LYS A 7 20.92 12.29 -54.39
N ILE A 8 21.27 13.54 -54.06
CA ILE A 8 21.44 14.02 -52.66
C ILE A 8 20.10 14.10 -51.93
N SER A 9 19.02 14.50 -52.62
CA SER A 9 17.66 14.52 -52.06
C SER A 9 17.15 13.10 -51.76
N SER A 10 17.37 12.18 -52.69
CA SER A 10 16.96 10.76 -52.56
C SER A 10 17.70 10.06 -51.41
N THR A 11 19.02 10.23 -51.30
CA THR A 11 19.80 9.65 -50.18
C THR A 11 19.44 10.27 -48.83
N ALA A 12 19.15 11.57 -48.76
CA ALA A 12 18.69 12.20 -47.52
C ALA A 12 17.33 11.66 -47.04
N ASN A 13 16.41 11.38 -47.96
CA ASN A 13 15.12 10.76 -47.63
C ASN A 13 15.25 9.29 -47.20
N LEU A 14 16.15 8.54 -47.84
CA LEU A 14 16.51 7.18 -47.44
C LEU A 14 17.10 7.12 -46.02
N ILE A 15 17.99 8.06 -45.69
CA ILE A 15 18.59 8.14 -44.35
C ILE A 15 17.52 8.44 -43.28
N LYS A 16 16.61 9.40 -43.55
CA LYS A 16 15.50 9.71 -42.63
C LYS A 16 14.59 8.50 -42.41
N ALA A 17 14.25 7.77 -43.47
CA ALA A 17 13.45 6.56 -43.38
C ALA A 17 14.17 5.48 -42.54
N ALA A 18 15.47 5.27 -42.74
CA ALA A 18 16.26 4.32 -41.98
C ALA A 18 16.31 4.66 -40.48
N VAL A 19 16.48 5.94 -40.13
CA VAL A 19 16.46 6.41 -38.73
C VAL A 19 15.09 6.19 -38.09
N ALA A 20 13.99 6.46 -38.82
CA ALA A 20 12.65 6.24 -38.31
C ALA A 20 12.37 4.75 -38.05
N ILE A 21 12.83 3.86 -38.92
CA ILE A 21 12.72 2.41 -38.75
C ILE A 21 13.53 1.94 -37.54
N LEU A 22 14.78 2.39 -37.41
CA LEU A 22 15.62 2.09 -36.25
C LEU A 22 14.98 2.55 -34.94
N PHE A 23 14.39 3.75 -34.93
CA PHE A 23 13.68 4.27 -33.78
C PHE A 23 12.46 3.42 -33.43
N ALA A 24 11.64 3.05 -34.42
CA ALA A 24 10.48 2.17 -34.22
C ALA A 24 10.87 0.79 -33.69
N ILE A 25 11.96 0.20 -34.21
CA ILE A 25 12.49 -1.08 -33.71
C ILE A 25 13.00 -0.91 -32.27
N SER A 26 13.73 0.16 -31.97
CA SER A 26 14.21 0.44 -30.62
C SER A 26 13.07 0.63 -29.62
N LEU A 27 11.98 1.29 -30.03
CA LEU A 27 10.74 1.42 -29.25
C LEU A 27 10.07 0.06 -29.07
N GLY A 28 9.96 -0.77 -30.12
CA GLY A 28 9.38 -2.10 -30.01
C GLY A 28 10.18 -3.02 -29.07
N VAL A 29 11.51 -2.95 -29.12
CA VAL A 29 12.39 -3.68 -28.19
C VAL A 29 12.29 -3.11 -26.79
N ALA A 30 12.30 -1.78 -26.62
CA ALA A 30 12.14 -1.15 -25.32
C ALA A 30 10.79 -1.48 -24.71
N VAL A 31 9.70 -1.43 -25.49
CA VAL A 31 8.39 -1.90 -25.05
C VAL A 31 8.50 -3.36 -24.66
N ASN A 32 9.00 -4.27 -25.49
CA ASN A 32 9.06 -5.70 -25.14
C ASN A 32 9.93 -6.02 -23.90
N VAL A 33 11.05 -5.32 -23.72
CA VAL A 33 11.97 -5.50 -22.58
C VAL A 33 11.42 -4.84 -21.31
N LEU A 34 10.74 -3.69 -21.43
CA LEU A 34 10.13 -2.96 -20.32
C LEU A 34 8.67 -3.37 -20.07
N HIS A 35 8.07 -4.18 -20.94
CA HIS A 35 6.82 -4.92 -20.70
C HIS A 35 7.14 -6.12 -19.81
N THR A 36 7.80 -5.86 -18.69
CA THR A 36 7.51 -6.65 -17.50
C THR A 36 6.02 -6.42 -17.28
N GLY A 37 5.20 -7.43 -17.57
CA GLY A 37 3.81 -7.43 -17.14
C GLY A 37 3.81 -6.95 -15.70
N GLU A 38 3.01 -5.94 -15.39
CA GLU A 38 2.90 -5.37 -14.05
C GLU A 38 2.27 -6.47 -13.18
N GLU A 39 3.07 -7.48 -12.80
CA GLU A 39 2.83 -8.32 -11.65
C GLU A 39 2.48 -7.31 -10.56
N ASP A 40 1.34 -7.48 -9.89
CA ASP A 40 0.74 -6.43 -9.08
C ASP A 40 1.58 -6.21 -7.80
N THR A 41 2.77 -5.64 -7.97
CA THR A 41 3.81 -5.43 -6.96
C THR A 41 3.25 -4.57 -5.85
N THR A 42 2.38 -3.63 -6.22
CA THR A 42 1.66 -2.78 -5.29
C THR A 42 0.68 -3.59 -4.45
N THR A 43 -0.15 -4.45 -5.04
CA THR A 43 -1.08 -5.30 -4.28
C THR A 43 -0.34 -6.31 -3.41
N THR A 44 0.76 -6.87 -3.90
CA THR A 44 1.64 -7.76 -3.13
C THR A 44 2.28 -7.04 -1.94
N ALA A 45 2.83 -5.86 -2.16
CA ALA A 45 3.41 -5.04 -1.09
C ALA A 45 2.33 -4.58 -0.08
N PHE A 46 1.09 -4.38 -0.53
CA PHE A 46 -0.03 -4.06 0.34
C PHE A 46 -0.46 -5.26 1.17
N ALA A 47 -0.47 -6.47 0.60
CA ALA A 47 -0.67 -7.72 1.33
C ALA A 47 0.38 -7.93 2.43
N THR A 48 1.65 -7.63 2.16
CA THR A 48 2.72 -7.68 3.19
C THR A 48 2.47 -6.71 4.35
N GLN A 49 1.93 -5.52 4.06
CA GLN A 49 1.54 -4.56 5.09
C GLN A 49 0.29 -5.01 5.86
N LEU A 50 -0.68 -5.65 5.20
CA LEU A 50 -1.82 -6.30 5.83
C LEU A 50 -1.37 -7.41 6.81
N ASP A 51 -0.41 -8.25 6.42
CA ASP A 51 0.12 -9.30 7.32
C ASP A 51 0.82 -8.71 8.54
N THR A 52 1.55 -7.61 8.35
CA THR A 52 2.14 -6.86 9.46
C THR A 52 1.07 -6.27 10.36
N PHE A 53 0.04 -5.67 9.78
CA PHE A 53 -1.11 -5.13 10.51
C PHE A 53 -1.78 -6.23 11.35
N LYS A 54 -2.15 -7.37 10.76
CA LYS A 54 -2.78 -8.52 11.43
C LYS A 54 -1.94 -9.01 12.61
N ARG A 55 -0.64 -9.24 12.40
CA ARG A 55 0.28 -9.66 13.47
C ARG A 55 0.32 -8.66 14.61
N HIS A 56 0.38 -7.37 14.31
CA HIS A 56 0.45 -6.32 15.32
C HIS A 56 -0.87 -6.05 16.03
N VAL A 57 -2.04 -6.29 15.42
CA VAL A 57 -3.32 -6.32 16.13
C VAL A 57 -3.30 -7.39 17.22
N VAL A 58 -2.96 -8.62 16.84
CA VAL A 58 -2.94 -9.76 17.75
C VAL A 58 -1.89 -9.59 18.84
N SER A 59 -0.66 -9.17 18.50
CA SER A 59 0.40 -8.98 19.49
C SER A 59 0.08 -7.84 20.46
N SER A 60 -0.55 -6.75 19.99
CA SER A 60 -1.02 -5.66 20.83
C SER A 60 -2.05 -6.14 21.85
N HIS A 61 -3.02 -6.95 21.40
CA HIS A 61 -4.01 -7.54 22.29
C HIS A 61 -3.37 -8.41 23.37
N TRP A 62 -2.44 -9.30 23.00
CA TRP A 62 -1.73 -10.14 23.97
C TRP A 62 -0.89 -9.32 24.95
N GLN A 63 -0.19 -8.30 24.46
CA GLN A 63 0.59 -7.40 25.32
C GLN A 63 -0.32 -6.67 26.32
N TRP A 64 -1.50 -6.23 25.88
CA TRP A 64 -2.49 -5.61 26.75
C TRP A 64 -3.07 -6.60 27.76
N ARG A 65 -3.37 -7.84 27.37
CA ARG A 65 -3.91 -8.90 28.25
C ARG A 65 -2.95 -9.31 29.36
N VAL A 66 -1.65 -9.35 29.06
CA VAL A 66 -0.61 -9.72 30.03
C VAL A 66 -0.27 -8.56 30.96
N ARG A 67 -0.36 -7.33 30.47
CA ARG A 67 -0.26 -6.13 31.30
C ARG A 67 -1.62 -5.87 31.98
N GLN A 68 -1.65 -5.09 33.05
CA GLN A 68 -2.93 -4.65 33.59
C GLN A 68 -3.69 -3.82 32.53
N PRO A 69 -5.04 -3.81 32.53
CA PRO A 69 -5.83 -3.03 31.59
C PRO A 69 -5.36 -1.58 31.53
N THR A 70 -4.94 -1.15 30.35
CA THR A 70 -4.42 0.20 30.09
C THR A 70 -5.07 0.77 28.83
N THR A 71 -5.21 2.10 28.78
CA THR A 71 -5.71 2.78 27.58
C THR A 71 -4.65 2.88 26.47
N MET A 72 -3.39 2.54 26.77
CA MET A 72 -2.29 2.63 25.83
C MET A 72 -1.18 1.62 26.15
N ILE A 73 -0.64 0.99 25.11
CA ILE A 73 0.56 0.14 25.18
C ILE A 73 1.68 0.69 24.31
N MET A 74 2.89 0.18 24.52
CA MET A 74 4.04 0.47 23.68
C MET A 74 4.35 -0.73 22.79
N LEU A 75 4.01 -0.65 21.51
CA LEU A 75 4.30 -1.68 20.52
C LEU A 75 5.69 -1.47 19.93
N ILE A 76 6.50 -2.51 19.94
CA ILE A 76 7.85 -2.54 19.36
C ILE A 76 7.76 -3.19 17.99
N HIS A 77 8.35 -2.55 16.98
CA HIS A 77 8.39 -3.02 15.60
C HIS A 77 9.77 -3.58 15.30
N TYR A 78 9.81 -4.78 14.74
CA TYR A 78 11.04 -5.48 14.38
C TYR A 78 11.17 -5.63 12.87
N ASP A 79 12.39 -5.59 12.36
CA ASP A 79 12.69 -6.03 10.99
C ASP A 79 12.70 -7.57 10.89
N GLU A 80 12.86 -8.08 9.67
CA GLU A 80 12.95 -9.53 9.40
C GLU A 80 14.15 -10.21 10.07
N LYS A 81 15.17 -9.44 10.48
CA LYS A 81 16.36 -9.92 11.18
C LYS A 81 16.16 -9.89 12.71
N GLY A 82 15.01 -9.44 13.20
CA GLY A 82 14.69 -9.32 14.62
C GLY A 82 15.28 -8.09 15.30
N ASN A 83 15.77 -7.10 14.56
CA ASN A 83 16.23 -5.84 15.13
C ASN A 83 15.04 -4.91 15.35
N GLU A 84 15.02 -4.24 16.51
CA GLU A 84 14.04 -3.18 16.74
C GLU A 84 14.30 -2.03 15.75
N VAL A 85 13.28 -1.69 14.96
CA VAL A 85 13.33 -0.57 14.00
C VAL A 85 12.45 0.61 14.43
N ASN A 86 11.46 0.38 15.28
CA ASN A 86 10.56 1.43 15.75
C ASN A 86 9.85 1.04 17.04
N ARG A 87 9.29 2.05 17.73
CA ARG A 87 8.34 1.86 18.82
C ARG A 87 7.23 2.90 18.72
N LYS A 88 5.98 2.46 18.79
CA LYS A 88 4.80 3.33 18.58
C LYS A 88 3.74 3.12 19.66
N PRO A 89 3.17 4.20 20.22
CA PRO A 89 2.08 4.06 21.17
C PRO A 89 0.84 3.56 20.44
N VAL A 90 0.21 2.53 20.99
CA VAL A 90 -1.05 1.98 20.49
C VAL A 90 -2.10 2.24 21.54
N ARG A 91 -3.11 3.03 21.19
CA ARG A 91 -4.28 3.23 22.04
C ARG A 91 -5.15 1.98 21.98
N MET A 92 -5.69 1.57 23.12
CA MET A 92 -6.48 0.35 23.26
C MET A 92 -7.91 0.69 23.68
N ASN A 93 -8.90 -0.04 23.15
CA ASN A 93 -10.27 0.04 23.63
C ASN A 93 -10.43 -0.74 24.95
N HIS A 94 -11.65 -0.76 25.49
CA HIS A 94 -11.94 -1.44 26.76
C HIS A 94 -11.85 -2.98 26.65
N GLU A 95 -11.97 -3.54 25.45
CA GLU A 95 -11.79 -4.97 25.17
C GLU A 95 -10.32 -5.35 24.93
N GLY A 96 -9.41 -4.38 24.89
CA GLY A 96 -7.99 -4.61 24.64
C GLY A 96 -7.62 -4.74 23.17
N TRP A 97 -8.37 -4.11 22.26
CA TRP A 97 -8.06 -4.02 20.83
C TRP A 97 -7.51 -2.64 20.45
N PRO A 98 -6.57 -2.56 19.49
CA PRO A 98 -6.09 -1.29 18.97
C PRO A 98 -7.23 -0.39 18.47
N THR A 99 -7.24 0.87 18.89
CA THR A 99 -8.30 1.82 18.53
C THR A 99 -7.78 3.25 18.43
N ALA A 100 -8.63 4.16 17.95
CA ALA A 100 -8.40 5.60 17.89
C ALA A 100 -9.74 6.35 17.90
N ASP A 101 -9.70 7.65 17.62
CA ASP A 101 -10.91 8.47 17.45
C ASP A 101 -11.76 7.93 16.29
N LEU A 102 -13.09 7.90 16.42
CA LEU A 102 -14.02 7.37 15.41
C LEU A 102 -14.11 8.29 14.17
N SER A 103 -13.09 8.25 13.32
CA SER A 103 -12.89 9.18 12.20
C SER A 103 -11.82 8.68 11.23
N ASP A 104 -11.78 9.21 10.00
CA ASP A 104 -10.71 8.89 9.03
C ASP A 104 -9.30 9.14 9.61
N PRO A 105 -9.01 10.27 10.28
CA PRO A 105 -7.71 10.48 10.92
C PRO A 105 -7.42 9.48 12.04
N GLY A 106 -8.45 8.95 12.70
CA GLY A 106 -8.30 7.87 13.67
C GLY A 106 -7.86 6.56 13.02
N CYS A 107 -8.49 6.17 11.91
CA CYS A 107 -8.05 5.02 11.13
C CYS A 107 -6.61 5.17 10.63
N GLU A 108 -6.19 6.38 10.24
CA GLU A 108 -4.80 6.66 9.93
C GLU A 108 -3.86 6.50 11.15
N LYS A 109 -4.29 6.92 12.34
CA LYS A 109 -3.51 6.73 13.58
C LYS A 109 -3.33 5.24 13.89
N ILE A 110 -4.41 4.45 13.80
CA ILE A 110 -4.35 2.99 13.99
C ILE A 110 -3.31 2.39 13.06
N TRP A 111 -3.37 2.73 11.76
CA TRP A 111 -2.39 2.28 10.77
C TRP A 111 -0.96 2.69 11.14
N LYS A 112 -0.72 3.97 11.42
CA LYS A 112 0.63 4.47 11.74
C LYS A 112 1.21 3.83 13.00
N SER A 113 0.37 3.48 13.96
CA SER A 113 0.76 2.79 15.19
C SER A 113 1.06 1.31 14.95
N LEU A 114 0.25 0.62 14.13
CA LEU A 114 0.36 -0.82 13.88
C LEU A 114 1.29 -1.20 12.74
N VAL A 115 1.49 -0.37 11.73
CA VAL A 115 2.40 -0.69 10.59
C VAL A 115 3.74 0.03 10.75
N ALA A 116 3.81 1.08 11.58
CA ALA A 116 4.97 1.98 11.71
C ALA A 116 5.50 2.56 10.39
N SER A 117 4.65 2.57 9.36
CA SER A 117 4.92 3.11 8.03
C SER A 117 3.91 4.22 7.69
N PRO A 118 4.27 5.19 6.83
CA PRO A 118 3.29 6.06 6.21
C PRO A 118 2.16 5.27 5.51
N LEU A 119 1.02 5.92 5.24
CA LEU A 119 -0.04 5.34 4.41
C LEU A 119 0.37 5.31 2.93
N ARG A 120 1.44 4.56 2.65
CA ARG A 120 2.01 4.40 1.32
C ARG A 120 2.54 2.98 1.14
N VAL A 121 2.31 2.43 -0.04
CA VAL A 121 2.79 1.12 -0.49
C VAL A 121 3.34 1.33 -1.89
N ASP A 122 4.60 0.99 -2.13
CA ASP A 122 5.20 1.04 -3.48
C ASP A 122 4.99 2.39 -4.21
N GLY A 123 5.01 3.50 -3.46
CA GLY A 123 4.74 4.84 -3.99
C GLY A 123 3.25 5.21 -4.17
N PHE A 124 2.33 4.28 -3.99
CA PHE A 124 0.89 4.53 -3.99
C PHE A 124 0.39 4.94 -2.61
N LYS A 125 -0.63 5.80 -2.56
CA LYS A 125 -1.27 6.20 -1.32
C LYS A 125 -2.23 5.11 -0.86
N VAL A 126 -2.17 4.74 0.41
CA VAL A 126 -3.21 3.95 1.08
C VAL A 126 -4.24 4.91 1.64
N HIS A 127 -5.51 4.68 1.34
CA HIS A 127 -6.62 5.44 1.89
C HIS A 127 -7.09 4.76 3.18
N ALA A 128 -7.17 5.50 4.29
CA ALA A 128 -7.83 5.05 5.50
C ALA A 128 -9.16 5.78 5.63
N ARG A 129 -10.25 5.01 5.70
CA ARG A 129 -11.62 5.53 5.77
C ARG A 129 -12.35 4.89 6.93
N TYR A 130 -13.03 5.71 7.71
CA TYR A 130 -13.93 5.28 8.77
C TYR A 130 -15.32 5.04 8.21
N TYR A 131 -15.92 3.93 8.60
CA TYR A 131 -17.29 3.57 8.30
C TYR A 131 -18.00 3.15 9.60
N ALA A 132 -19.29 3.41 9.67
CA ALA A 132 -20.16 2.97 10.75
C ALA A 132 -21.57 2.77 10.24
N GLU A 133 -22.22 1.73 10.73
CA GLU A 133 -23.63 1.42 10.48
C GLU A 133 -24.38 1.57 11.79
N LEU A 134 -24.82 2.80 12.06
CA LEU A 134 -25.45 3.19 13.32
C LEU A 134 -26.76 2.43 13.61
N ASP A 135 -27.39 1.90 12.56
CA ASP A 135 -28.65 1.15 12.65
C ASP A 135 -28.43 -0.31 13.12
N GLU A 136 -27.20 -0.83 13.04
CA GLU A 136 -26.86 -2.22 13.42
C GLU A 136 -26.22 -2.34 14.82
N GLY A 137 -26.06 -1.21 15.53
CA GLY A 137 -25.54 -1.13 16.90
C GLY A 137 -24.32 -0.20 17.04
N GLU A 138 -24.07 0.29 18.26
CA GLU A 138 -23.01 1.27 18.55
C GLU A 138 -21.59 0.75 18.27
N ASP A 139 -21.42 -0.58 18.16
CA ASP A 139 -20.14 -1.25 17.91
C ASP A 139 -19.93 -1.67 16.44
N ASN A 140 -20.89 -1.43 15.55
CA ASN A 140 -20.71 -1.72 14.12
C ASN A 140 -20.01 -0.56 13.39
N TYR A 141 -18.69 -0.49 13.58
CA TYR A 141 -17.81 0.44 12.88
C TYR A 141 -16.49 -0.22 12.49
N TRP A 142 -15.90 0.25 11.40
CA TRP A 142 -14.64 -0.28 10.89
C TRP A 142 -13.79 0.77 10.20
N CYS A 143 -12.51 0.45 10.09
CA CYS A 143 -11.55 1.16 9.26
C CYS A 143 -11.29 0.36 8.00
N ARG A 144 -11.57 0.93 6.84
CA ARG A 144 -11.17 0.38 5.54
C ARG A 144 -9.84 0.99 5.11
N TYR A 145 -8.89 0.12 4.78
CA TYR A 145 -7.63 0.49 4.15
C TYR A 145 -7.66 0.04 2.69
N SER A 146 -7.45 0.95 1.75
CA SER A 146 -7.58 0.64 0.32
C SER A 146 -6.53 1.31 -0.56
N LEU A 147 -6.23 0.66 -1.68
CA LEU A 147 -5.48 1.22 -2.80
C LEU A 147 -6.45 1.85 -3.82
N SER A 148 -5.97 2.78 -4.64
CA SER A 148 -6.77 3.36 -5.74
C SER A 148 -7.23 2.33 -6.77
N ARG A 149 -6.57 1.17 -6.86
CA ARG A 149 -6.86 0.10 -7.82
C ARG A 149 -7.98 -0.86 -7.39
N GLY A 150 -8.55 -0.70 -6.19
CA GLY A 150 -9.69 -1.49 -5.71
C GLY A 150 -9.37 -2.39 -4.51
N ALA A 151 -8.15 -2.89 -4.45
CA ALA A 151 -7.67 -3.73 -3.35
C ALA A 151 -7.87 -3.06 -1.98
N HIS A 152 -8.54 -3.74 -1.06
CA HIS A 152 -8.86 -3.23 0.27
C HIS A 152 -8.99 -4.32 1.33
N PHE A 153 -8.88 -3.93 2.59
CA PHE A 153 -9.25 -4.77 3.73
C PHE A 153 -9.86 -3.91 4.83
N ASP A 154 -10.65 -4.54 5.69
CA ASP A 154 -11.34 -3.90 6.80
C ASP A 154 -10.79 -4.38 8.14
N TYR A 155 -10.68 -3.43 9.07
CA TYR A 155 -10.35 -3.68 10.47
C TYR A 155 -11.50 -3.21 11.35
N TYR A 156 -11.99 -4.07 12.24
CA TYR A 156 -13.08 -3.82 13.17
C TYR A 156 -12.49 -3.57 14.58
N PRO A 157 -12.36 -2.32 15.03
CA PRO A 157 -11.71 -2.02 16.31
C PRO A 157 -12.52 -2.51 17.51
N ALA A 158 -13.83 -2.74 17.35
CA ALA A 158 -14.66 -3.36 18.39
C ALA A 158 -14.15 -4.76 18.74
N THR A 159 -13.94 -5.62 17.74
CA THR A 159 -13.64 -7.05 17.95
C THR A 159 -12.18 -7.45 17.69
N GLY A 160 -11.37 -6.55 17.14
CA GLY A 160 -10.02 -6.86 16.68
C GLY A 160 -9.96 -7.65 15.37
N SER A 161 -11.10 -7.88 14.71
CA SER A 161 -11.16 -8.65 13.46
C SER A 161 -10.55 -7.87 12.29
N VAL A 162 -9.81 -8.57 11.44
CA VAL A 162 -9.24 -8.03 10.20
C VAL A 162 -9.63 -8.94 9.05
N THR A 163 -10.22 -8.40 7.99
CA THR A 163 -10.62 -9.20 6.82
C THR A 163 -9.39 -9.66 6.03
N ASN A 164 -9.61 -10.58 5.10
CA ASN A 164 -8.64 -10.81 4.05
C ASN A 164 -8.63 -9.65 3.06
N LEU A 165 -7.59 -9.63 2.23
CA LEU A 165 -7.52 -8.69 1.12
C LEU A 165 -8.62 -9.04 0.12
N ASN A 166 -9.44 -8.05 -0.20
CA ASN A 166 -10.44 -8.12 -1.25
C ASN A 166 -9.93 -7.29 -2.44
N GLU A 167 -10.04 -7.82 -3.66
CA GLU A 167 -9.63 -7.16 -4.91
C GLU A 167 -10.83 -6.63 -5.69
#